data_AF-A0A7C4ULU7-F1
#
_entry.id   AF-A0A7C4ULU7-F1
#
_cell.length_a   1.000
_cell.length_b   1.000
_cell.length_c   1.000
_cell.angle_alpha   90.00
_cell.angle_beta   90.00
_cell.angle_gamma   90.00
#
_symmetry.space_group_name_H-M   'P 1'
#
loop_
_entity.id
_entity.type
_entity.pdbx_description
1 polymer ?
#
loop_
_entity_poly.entity_id
_entity_poly.type
_entity_poly.pdbx_seq_one_letter_code
_entity_poly.pdbx_strand_id
1 'polypeptide(L)'
;LSRSGIIPIAHSQDTAGPMTRTVADAAILLGAMTGVDPGDSATRLSRKRGLSSYLKFLDLNGLKGARIGVARNMAGSNPRILKIFETCIEAMKQLGAVIVDPADVKNFNKFSESEMEVLHYEFKADLNTYLKSLDDRVYVHSMEDVIRFNEENDDKVMPYFGQEHMTMAQERGSLKERKYKAALAKNLRLSRKQGIDATIRKYKLDAIVVPSGGPAWVIDLANGDAPNWDMQSTSPAAVAGYPHITVPAGYIFGLPVGISFFSTAWQEPTLIRLAYAFEQATQFRRQPRFLPTANLNV
;
A
#
# COMPACT_ATOMS: atom_id res chain seq x y z
N LEU A 1 8.22 -10.17 1.76
CA LEU A 1 7.71 -11.54 1.99
C LEU A 1 7.82 -12.30 0.67
N SER A 2 7.80 -13.65 0.66
CA SER A 2 7.75 -14.38 -0.62
C SER A 2 6.43 -14.11 -1.33
N ARG A 3 6.46 -14.03 -2.66
CA ARG A 3 5.26 -14.02 -3.52
C ARG A 3 4.98 -15.36 -4.20
N SER A 4 5.77 -16.40 -3.93
CA SER A 4 5.52 -17.72 -4.50
C SER A 4 4.13 -18.24 -4.11
N GLY A 5 3.40 -18.75 -5.10
CA GLY A 5 2.03 -19.26 -4.92
C GLY A 5 0.93 -18.19 -4.93
N ILE A 6 1.25 -16.91 -5.14
CA ILE A 6 0.27 -15.82 -5.26
C ILE A 6 0.06 -15.49 -6.74
N ILE A 7 -1.19 -15.31 -7.17
CA ILE A 7 -1.51 -14.81 -8.52
C ILE A 7 -0.94 -13.38 -8.63
N PRO A 8 0.02 -13.11 -9.53
CA PRO A 8 0.77 -11.87 -9.53
C PRO A 8 0.09 -10.77 -10.37
N ILE A 9 0.51 -9.53 -10.12
CA ILE A 9 0.30 -8.38 -11.01
C ILE A 9 1.66 -7.81 -11.42
N ALA A 10 2.53 -7.49 -10.46
CA ALA A 10 3.78 -6.82 -10.75
C ALA A 10 4.87 -7.22 -9.76
N HIS A 11 5.80 -8.09 -10.16
CA HIS A 11 6.91 -8.53 -9.31
C HIS A 11 7.76 -7.39 -8.74
N SER A 12 7.73 -6.19 -9.33
CA SER A 12 8.42 -5.01 -8.82
C SER A 12 7.75 -4.35 -7.62
N GLN A 13 6.45 -4.61 -7.38
CA GLN A 13 5.65 -3.96 -6.35
C GLN A 13 4.89 -4.94 -5.44
N ASP A 14 4.54 -6.12 -5.95
CA ASP A 14 3.74 -7.12 -5.25
C ASP A 14 4.41 -7.57 -3.95
N THR A 15 3.62 -7.62 -2.89
CA THR A 15 3.97 -8.29 -1.64
C THR A 15 2.68 -8.71 -0.94
N ALA A 16 2.72 -9.86 -0.26
CA ALA A 16 1.76 -10.13 0.80
C ALA A 16 2.00 -9.19 2.00
N GLY A 17 0.99 -9.04 2.86
CA GLY A 17 1.10 -8.30 4.11
C GLY A 17 -0.01 -8.66 5.09
N PRO A 18 0.21 -8.51 6.41
CA PRO A 18 -0.80 -8.80 7.42
C PRO A 18 -1.92 -7.75 7.45
N MET A 19 -3.16 -8.20 7.62
CA MET A 19 -4.32 -7.34 7.90
C MET A 19 -4.99 -7.82 9.19
N THR A 20 -4.96 -7.00 10.22
CA THR A 20 -5.39 -7.39 11.58
C THR A 20 -6.14 -6.25 12.28
N ARG A 21 -6.65 -6.53 13.48
CA ARG A 21 -7.34 -5.52 14.30
C ARG A 21 -6.39 -4.66 15.12
N THR A 22 -5.20 -5.18 15.42
CA THR A 22 -4.19 -4.52 16.24
C THR A 22 -2.82 -4.57 15.58
N VAL A 23 -1.97 -3.57 15.85
CA VAL A 23 -0.56 -3.56 15.42
C VAL A 23 0.20 -4.75 16.00
N ALA A 24 -0.13 -5.17 17.24
CA ALA A 24 0.45 -6.36 17.85
C ALA A 24 0.17 -7.63 17.03
N ASP A 25 -1.08 -7.86 16.64
CA ASP A 25 -1.45 -9.01 15.79
C ASP A 25 -0.74 -8.96 14.42
N ALA A 26 -0.61 -7.76 13.84
CA ALA A 26 0.10 -7.57 12.57
C ALA A 26 1.59 -7.95 12.72
N ALA A 27 2.22 -7.57 13.84
CA ALA A 27 3.61 -7.90 14.12
C ALA A 27 3.83 -9.41 14.37
N ILE A 28 2.87 -10.10 15.01
CA ILE A 28 2.88 -11.57 15.15
C ILE A 28 2.87 -12.21 13.75
N LEU A 29 1.88 -11.84 12.93
CA LEU A 29 1.68 -12.45 11.62
C LEU A 29 2.85 -12.14 10.67
N LEU A 30 3.38 -10.91 10.69
CA LEU A 30 4.54 -10.55 9.88
C LEU A 30 5.76 -11.43 10.21
N GLY A 31 6.00 -11.71 11.50
CA GLY A 31 7.08 -12.59 11.93
C GLY A 31 6.95 -14.00 11.35
N ALA A 32 5.74 -14.56 11.39
CA ALA A 32 5.45 -15.89 10.84
C ALA A 32 5.56 -15.95 9.30
N MET A 33 5.23 -14.86 8.60
CA MET A 33 5.31 -14.78 7.14
C MET A 33 6.72 -14.50 6.60
N THR A 34 7.62 -13.98 7.44
CA THR A 34 8.96 -13.54 7.00
C THR A 34 9.88 -14.73 6.77
N GLY A 35 10.41 -14.84 5.55
CA GLY A 35 11.36 -15.88 5.19
C GLY A 35 12.08 -15.59 3.88
N VAL A 36 13.23 -16.24 3.70
CA VAL A 36 13.90 -16.31 2.40
C VAL A 36 13.38 -17.54 1.67
N ASP A 37 12.87 -17.34 0.47
CA ASP A 37 12.33 -18.37 -0.40
C ASP A 37 13.20 -18.47 -1.67
N PRO A 38 13.81 -19.64 -1.94
CA PRO A 38 14.54 -19.86 -3.18
C PRO A 38 13.70 -19.65 -4.46
N GLY A 39 12.39 -19.90 -4.40
CA GLY A 39 11.43 -19.72 -5.49
C GLY A 39 11.10 -18.25 -5.78
N ASP A 40 11.42 -17.34 -4.86
CA ASP A 40 11.23 -15.91 -5.05
C ASP A 40 12.53 -15.12 -4.81
N SER A 41 13.12 -14.70 -5.93
CA SER A 41 14.38 -13.96 -5.96
C SER A 41 14.42 -12.66 -5.13
N ALA A 42 13.29 -11.97 -4.91
CA ALA A 42 13.33 -10.71 -4.16
C ALA A 42 13.54 -10.95 -2.67
N THR A 43 13.13 -12.12 -2.15
CA THR A 43 13.34 -12.46 -0.74
C THR A 43 14.82 -12.58 -0.38
N ARG A 44 15.72 -12.77 -1.36
CA ARG A 44 17.17 -12.77 -1.12
C ARG A 44 17.67 -11.46 -0.50
N LEU A 45 17.01 -10.33 -0.81
CA LEU A 45 17.34 -9.02 -0.24
C LEU A 45 17.04 -8.95 1.27
N SER A 46 16.24 -9.88 1.80
CA SER A 46 15.87 -9.96 3.21
C SER A 46 16.79 -10.84 4.07
N ARG A 47 17.72 -11.61 3.48
CA ARG A 47 18.52 -12.65 4.20
C ARG A 47 19.21 -12.18 5.49
N LYS A 48 19.57 -10.90 5.59
CA LYS A 48 20.20 -10.31 6.79
C LYS A 48 19.39 -9.16 7.41
N ARG A 49 18.15 -8.98 6.96
CA ARG A 49 17.29 -7.84 7.32
C ARG A 49 15.93 -8.28 7.87
N GLY A 50 15.40 -9.38 7.37
CA GLY A 50 14.18 -10.00 7.87
C GLY A 50 14.36 -10.52 9.29
N LEU A 51 13.28 -10.48 10.07
CA LEU A 51 13.25 -10.91 11.45
C LEU A 51 12.20 -12.01 11.60
N SER A 52 12.51 -13.03 12.41
CA SER A 52 11.56 -14.08 12.78
C SER A 52 10.51 -13.61 13.78
N SER A 53 10.73 -12.47 14.43
CA SER A 53 9.77 -11.84 15.33
C SER A 53 9.92 -10.32 15.32
N TYR A 54 8.78 -9.64 15.19
CA TYR A 54 8.67 -8.19 15.27
C TYR A 54 8.09 -7.71 16.62
N LEU A 55 7.77 -8.62 17.54
CA LEU A 55 7.14 -8.29 18.83
C LEU A 55 8.01 -7.41 19.72
N LYS A 56 9.33 -7.51 19.58
CA LYS A 56 10.28 -6.65 20.30
C LYS A 56 10.18 -5.16 19.96
N PHE A 57 9.44 -4.80 18.91
CA PHE A 57 9.20 -3.41 18.54
C PHE A 57 7.84 -2.89 19.02
N LEU A 58 7.07 -3.68 19.75
CA LEU A 58 5.84 -3.23 20.41
C LEU A 58 6.21 -2.41 21.66
N ASP A 59 6.56 -1.15 21.45
CA ASP A 59 7.02 -0.22 22.49
C ASP A 59 6.02 0.92 22.68
N LEU A 60 5.49 1.05 23.90
CA LEU A 60 4.56 2.13 24.29
C LEU A 60 5.20 3.51 24.19
N ASN A 61 6.52 3.60 24.34
CA ASN A 61 7.28 4.85 24.22
C ASN A 61 7.81 5.06 22.79
N GLY A 62 7.33 4.28 21.82
CA GLY A 62 7.84 4.27 20.46
C GLY A 62 7.86 5.64 19.78
N LEU A 63 7.00 6.58 20.16
CA LEU A 63 7.00 7.94 19.59
C LEU A 63 7.95 8.92 20.30
N LYS A 64 8.46 8.61 21.50
CA LYS A 64 9.32 9.51 22.26
C LYS A 64 10.64 9.78 21.53
N GLY A 65 10.85 11.03 21.13
CA GLY A 65 12.03 11.46 20.37
C GLY A 65 12.01 11.08 18.89
N ALA A 66 10.99 10.35 18.42
CA ALA A 66 10.86 9.98 17.01
C ALA A 66 10.63 11.23 16.15
N ARG A 67 11.21 11.29 14.96
CA ARG A 67 11.07 12.40 14.02
C ARG A 67 10.07 12.05 12.93
N ILE A 68 8.90 12.68 12.96
CA ILE A 68 7.77 12.35 12.07
C ILE A 68 7.55 13.49 11.08
N GLY A 69 7.59 13.19 9.79
CA GLY A 69 7.33 14.16 8.73
C GLY A 69 5.87 14.15 8.31
N VAL A 70 5.26 15.33 8.21
CA VAL A 70 3.87 15.49 7.76
C VAL A 70 3.85 15.82 6.26
N ALA A 71 3.33 14.90 5.43
CA ALA A 71 3.24 15.09 3.98
C ALA A 71 1.97 15.87 3.60
N ARG A 72 1.98 17.19 3.77
CA ARG A 72 0.83 18.07 3.51
C ARG A 72 0.37 18.02 2.06
N ASN A 73 1.31 17.92 1.12
CA ASN A 73 1.02 17.80 -0.31
C ASN A 73 0.29 16.51 -0.73
N MET A 74 0.17 15.52 0.18
CA MET A 74 -0.47 14.22 -0.06
C MET A 74 -1.76 14.05 0.74
N ALA A 75 -2.11 15.01 1.60
CA ALA A 75 -3.17 14.87 2.60
C ALA A 75 -4.59 15.13 2.09
N GLY A 76 -4.74 15.55 0.83
CA GLY A 76 -6.02 15.99 0.28
C GLY A 76 -6.51 17.31 0.87
N SER A 77 -7.75 17.65 0.54
CA SER A 77 -8.36 18.95 0.83
C SER A 77 -9.62 18.87 1.70
N ASN A 78 -10.13 17.66 1.96
CA ASN A 78 -11.36 17.48 2.72
C ASN A 78 -11.18 17.93 4.19
N PRO A 79 -11.92 18.96 4.66
CA PRO A 79 -11.69 19.54 5.98
C PRO A 79 -11.97 18.58 7.14
N ARG A 80 -12.86 17.58 6.96
CA ARG A 80 -13.15 16.58 7.99
C ARG A 80 -11.98 15.60 8.15
N ILE A 81 -11.37 15.20 7.04
CA ILE A 81 -10.18 14.34 7.05
C ILE A 81 -9.00 15.11 7.65
N LEU A 82 -8.78 16.35 7.22
CA LEU A 82 -7.71 17.20 7.75
C LEU A 82 -7.85 17.41 9.26
N LYS A 83 -9.07 17.59 9.79
CA LYS A 83 -9.31 17.70 11.23
C LYS A 83 -8.90 16.43 12.00
N ILE A 84 -9.23 15.24 11.48
CA ILE A 84 -8.75 13.97 12.06
C ILE A 84 -7.23 13.90 11.99
N PHE A 85 -6.64 14.34 10.87
CA PHE A 85 -5.20 14.34 10.69
C PHE A 85 -4.48 15.23 11.71
N GLU A 86 -4.96 16.46 11.94
CA GLU A 86 -4.42 17.35 12.99
C GLU A 86 -4.51 16.71 14.38
N THR A 87 -5.62 16.01 14.67
CA THR A 87 -5.79 15.29 15.94
C THR A 87 -4.72 14.21 16.12
N CYS A 88 -4.39 13.49 15.04
CA CYS A 88 -3.34 12.48 15.06
C CYS A 88 -1.94 13.09 15.25
N ILE A 89 -1.66 14.21 14.57
CA ILE A 89 -0.39 14.93 14.68
C ILE A 89 -0.17 15.43 16.11
N GLU A 90 -1.21 16.00 16.72
CA GLU A 90 -1.15 16.46 18.11
C GLU A 90 -0.97 15.30 19.09
N ALA A 91 -1.65 14.17 18.89
CA ALA A 91 -1.44 12.97 19.70
C ALA A 91 0.02 12.48 19.63
N MET A 92 0.62 12.42 18.43
CA MET A 92 2.02 12.05 18.26
C MET A 92 2.97 13.02 18.97
N LYS A 93 2.69 14.33 18.91
CA LYS A 93 3.47 15.37 19.60
C LYS A 93 3.39 15.23 21.12
N GLN A 94 2.21 14.96 21.67
CA GLN A 94 2.01 14.72 23.12
C GLN A 94 2.75 13.48 23.61
N LEU A 95 2.92 12.47 22.76
CA LEU A 95 3.73 11.27 23.02
C LEU A 95 5.24 11.51 22.88
N GLY A 96 5.65 12.75 22.61
CA GLY A 96 7.05 13.17 22.56
C GLY A 96 7.71 13.05 21.19
N ALA A 97 6.94 12.87 20.11
CA ALA A 97 7.49 12.93 18.75
C ALA A 97 7.86 14.36 18.36
N VAL A 98 8.95 14.49 17.62
CA VAL A 98 9.34 15.73 16.94
C VAL A 98 8.66 15.78 15.59
N ILE A 99 7.66 16.66 15.46
CA ILE A 99 6.91 16.85 14.22
C ILE A 99 7.66 17.80 13.29
N VAL A 100 7.86 17.40 12.03
CA VAL A 100 8.37 18.23 10.94
C VAL A 100 7.25 18.45 9.93
N ASP A 101 6.73 19.67 9.88
CA ASP A 101 5.55 20.01 9.09
C ASP A 101 5.72 21.39 8.40
N PRO A 102 5.72 21.47 7.05
CA PRO A 102 5.57 20.35 6.11
C PRO A 102 6.87 19.57 5.88
N ALA A 103 6.73 18.26 5.66
CA ALA A 103 7.75 17.37 5.14
C ALA A 103 7.25 16.68 3.85
N ASP A 104 6.90 17.52 2.87
CA ASP A 104 6.32 17.07 1.60
C ASP A 104 7.22 16.10 0.82
N VAL A 105 6.59 15.08 0.24
CA VAL A 105 7.29 14.12 -0.64
C VAL A 105 7.30 14.66 -2.05
N LYS A 106 8.50 14.98 -2.56
CA LYS A 106 8.66 15.40 -3.95
C LYS A 106 8.30 14.27 -4.91
N ASN A 107 7.78 14.63 -6.08
CA ASN A 107 7.48 13.69 -7.17
C ASN A 107 6.47 12.57 -6.84
N PHE A 108 5.75 12.66 -5.71
CA PHE A 108 4.78 11.66 -5.24
C PHE A 108 3.71 11.28 -6.27
N ASN A 109 3.45 12.15 -7.26
CA ASN A 109 2.46 11.97 -8.31
C ASN A 109 3.04 12.07 -9.74
N LYS A 110 4.36 11.89 -9.91
CA LYS A 110 5.05 12.08 -11.21
C LYS A 110 5.42 10.77 -11.92
N PHE A 111 4.87 9.65 -11.47
CA PHE A 111 5.14 8.32 -12.00
C PHE A 111 3.89 7.53 -12.38
N SER A 112 2.67 8.06 -12.27
CA SER A 112 1.44 7.30 -12.54
C SER A 112 1.39 6.64 -13.93
N GLU A 113 1.76 7.38 -14.99
CA GLU A 113 1.82 6.82 -16.35
C GLU A 113 2.89 5.73 -16.49
N SER A 114 4.07 5.95 -15.92
CA SER A 114 5.16 4.97 -15.98
C SER A 114 4.93 3.78 -15.04
N GLU A 115 4.15 3.95 -13.99
CA GLU A 115 3.64 2.88 -13.13
C GLU A 115 2.67 2.00 -13.91
N MET A 116 1.63 2.57 -14.52
CA MET A 116 0.69 1.82 -15.35
C MET A 116 1.39 1.06 -16.47
N GLU A 117 2.37 1.67 -17.13
CA GLU A 117 3.18 0.98 -18.13
C GLU A 117 3.91 -0.23 -17.54
N VAL A 118 4.58 -0.08 -16.39
CA VAL A 118 5.26 -1.18 -15.69
C VAL A 118 4.27 -2.28 -15.30
N LEU A 119 3.12 -1.92 -14.71
CA LEU A 119 2.09 -2.87 -14.30
C LEU A 119 1.59 -3.69 -15.50
N HIS A 120 1.33 -3.08 -16.66
CA HIS A 120 0.88 -3.83 -17.84
C HIS A 120 1.94 -4.78 -18.39
N TYR A 121 3.22 -4.38 -18.42
CA TYR A 121 4.31 -5.27 -18.86
C TYR A 121 4.50 -6.44 -17.90
N GLU A 122 4.55 -6.16 -16.59
CA GLU A 122 4.76 -7.19 -15.57
C GLU A 122 3.53 -8.09 -15.43
N PHE A 123 2.31 -7.57 -15.54
CA PHE A 123 1.09 -8.37 -15.39
C PHE A 123 1.00 -9.47 -16.44
N LYS A 124 1.24 -9.16 -17.71
CA LYS A 124 1.30 -10.19 -18.77
C LYS A 124 2.39 -11.21 -18.48
N ALA A 125 3.62 -10.75 -18.21
CA ALA A 125 4.76 -11.65 -18.03
C ALA A 125 4.58 -12.57 -16.82
N ASP A 126 4.17 -12.00 -15.69
CA ASP A 126 4.08 -12.67 -14.41
C ASP A 126 2.84 -13.58 -14.35
N LEU A 127 1.67 -13.12 -14.86
CA LEU A 127 0.47 -13.97 -14.94
C LEU A 127 0.69 -15.17 -15.84
N ASN A 128 1.29 -15.00 -17.03
CA ASN A 128 1.63 -16.12 -17.91
C ASN A 128 2.62 -17.09 -17.25
N THR A 129 3.60 -16.59 -16.50
CA THR A 129 4.53 -17.44 -15.75
C THR A 129 3.81 -18.27 -14.69
N TYR A 130 2.89 -17.64 -13.95
CA TYR A 130 2.08 -18.30 -12.93
C TYR A 130 1.14 -19.35 -13.55
N LEU A 131 0.32 -18.98 -14.52
CA LEU A 131 -0.68 -19.87 -15.13
C LEU A 131 -0.05 -21.08 -15.83
N LYS A 132 1.11 -20.89 -16.46
CA LYS A 132 1.88 -21.99 -17.07
C LYS A 132 2.42 -22.99 -16.04
N SER A 133 2.56 -22.59 -14.78
CA SER A 133 3.02 -23.49 -13.70
C SER A 133 1.90 -24.33 -13.09
N LEU A 134 0.64 -24.04 -13.44
CA LEU A 134 -0.52 -24.76 -12.93
C LEU A 134 -0.63 -26.15 -13.56
N ASP A 135 -1.32 -27.04 -12.86
CA ASP A 135 -1.68 -28.37 -13.31
C ASP A 135 -2.59 -28.30 -14.55
N ASP A 136 -2.42 -29.24 -15.49
CA ASP A 136 -3.17 -29.32 -16.75
C ASP A 136 -4.70 -29.44 -16.58
N ARG A 137 -5.18 -29.72 -15.37
CA ARG A 137 -6.63 -29.67 -15.04
C ARG A 137 -7.19 -28.25 -14.98
N VAL A 138 -6.35 -27.22 -14.92
CA VAL A 138 -6.79 -25.83 -14.95
C VAL A 138 -7.10 -25.41 -16.40
N TYR A 139 -8.23 -24.74 -16.60
CA TYR A 139 -8.70 -24.40 -17.95
C TYR A 139 -7.87 -23.33 -18.67
N VAL A 140 -7.10 -22.53 -17.94
CA VAL A 140 -6.35 -21.37 -18.46
C VAL A 140 -4.86 -21.49 -18.11
N HIS A 141 -3.99 -21.30 -19.11
CA HIS A 141 -2.54 -21.36 -18.94
C HIS A 141 -1.82 -20.10 -19.45
N SER A 142 -2.59 -19.08 -19.84
CA SER A 142 -2.10 -17.79 -20.28
C SER A 142 -3.16 -16.70 -20.06
N MET A 143 -2.72 -15.43 -20.07
CA MET A 143 -3.60 -14.26 -20.09
C MET A 143 -4.54 -14.28 -21.30
N GLU A 144 -4.10 -14.78 -22.44
CA GLU A 144 -4.93 -14.95 -23.63
C GLU A 144 -6.07 -15.95 -23.39
N ASP A 145 -5.80 -17.06 -22.70
CA ASP A 145 -6.85 -18.01 -22.32
C ASP A 145 -7.85 -17.39 -21.35
N VAL A 146 -7.39 -16.57 -20.39
CA VAL A 146 -8.27 -15.84 -19.46
C VAL A 146 -9.16 -14.84 -20.22
N ILE A 147 -8.58 -14.07 -21.14
CA ILE A 147 -9.31 -13.11 -21.97
C ILE A 147 -10.41 -13.81 -22.76
N ARG A 148 -10.05 -14.90 -23.45
CA ARG A 148 -10.98 -15.71 -24.24
C ARG A 148 -12.08 -16.32 -23.37
N PHE A 149 -11.72 -16.88 -22.22
CA PHE A 149 -12.70 -17.42 -21.28
C PHE A 149 -13.71 -16.35 -20.85
N ASN A 150 -13.23 -15.13 -20.56
CA ASN A 150 -14.11 -14.04 -20.18
C ASN A 150 -15.06 -13.63 -21.32
N GLU A 151 -14.55 -13.55 -22.56
CA GLU A 151 -15.37 -13.25 -23.76
C GLU A 151 -16.44 -14.32 -24.04
N GLU A 152 -16.13 -15.60 -23.80
CA GLU A 152 -17.07 -16.71 -23.95
C GLU A 152 -18.12 -16.79 -22.82
N ASN A 153 -17.94 -16.02 -21.74
CA ASN A 153 -18.77 -16.04 -20.52
C ASN A 153 -19.11 -14.62 -20.01
N ASP A 154 -19.20 -13.65 -20.92
CA ASP A 154 -19.28 -12.22 -20.63
C ASP A 154 -20.48 -11.87 -19.72
N ASP A 155 -21.62 -12.50 -19.98
CA ASP A 155 -22.86 -12.38 -19.20
C ASP A 155 -22.70 -12.71 -17.71
N LYS A 156 -21.72 -13.55 -17.35
CA LYS A 156 -21.46 -14.01 -15.97
C LYS A 156 -20.28 -13.31 -15.33
N VAL A 157 -19.21 -13.06 -16.07
CA VAL A 157 -17.92 -12.62 -15.51
C VAL A 157 -17.61 -11.15 -15.77
N MET A 158 -18.30 -10.51 -16.72
CA MET A 158 -18.17 -9.08 -17.03
C MET A 158 -19.53 -8.34 -17.11
N PRO A 159 -20.50 -8.55 -16.19
CA PRO A 159 -21.83 -7.93 -16.28
C PRO A 159 -21.85 -6.42 -16.01
N TYR A 160 -20.79 -5.85 -15.44
CA TYR A 160 -20.74 -4.43 -15.02
C TYR A 160 -19.54 -3.67 -15.59
N PHE A 161 -18.43 -4.34 -15.85
CA PHE A 161 -17.19 -3.77 -16.38
C PHE A 161 -16.43 -4.82 -17.17
N GLY A 162 -15.58 -4.37 -18.10
CA GLY A 162 -14.80 -5.23 -18.96
C GLY A 162 -13.47 -5.66 -18.37
N GLN A 163 -12.57 -6.03 -19.27
CA GLN A 163 -11.22 -6.54 -18.96
C GLN A 163 -10.11 -5.72 -19.64
N GLU A 164 -10.33 -4.41 -19.79
CA GLU A 164 -9.49 -3.50 -20.58
C GLU A 164 -8.01 -3.54 -20.15
N HIS A 165 -7.74 -3.68 -18.85
CA HIS A 165 -6.38 -3.81 -18.36
C HIS A 165 -5.70 -5.12 -18.77
N MET A 166 -6.42 -6.24 -18.84
CA MET A 166 -5.87 -7.50 -19.38
C MET A 166 -5.60 -7.35 -20.88
N THR A 167 -6.52 -6.76 -21.64
CA THR A 167 -6.33 -6.52 -23.08
C THR A 167 -5.11 -5.61 -23.34
N MET A 168 -5.01 -4.48 -22.63
CA MET A 168 -3.86 -3.57 -22.75
C MET A 168 -2.54 -4.23 -22.30
N ALA A 169 -2.57 -5.08 -21.27
CA ALA A 169 -1.41 -5.84 -20.83
C ALA A 169 -1.00 -6.90 -21.86
N GLN A 170 -1.97 -7.59 -22.46
CA GLN A 170 -1.74 -8.62 -23.48
C GLN A 170 -1.04 -8.06 -24.72
N GLU A 171 -1.24 -6.79 -25.05
CA GLU A 171 -0.52 -6.09 -26.13
C GLU A 171 0.95 -5.76 -25.80
N ARG A 172 1.36 -5.86 -24.52
CA ARG A 172 2.75 -5.57 -24.13
C ARG A 172 3.70 -6.66 -24.61
N GLY A 173 4.89 -6.23 -25.02
CA GLY A 173 5.96 -7.13 -25.41
C GLY A 173 6.80 -7.60 -24.22
N SER A 174 8.10 -7.77 -24.42
CA SER A 174 8.95 -8.42 -23.41
C SER A 174 9.48 -7.44 -22.36
N LEU A 175 9.77 -7.95 -21.15
CA LEU A 175 10.48 -7.21 -20.08
C LEU A 175 11.92 -6.80 -20.44
N LYS A 176 12.40 -7.11 -21.65
CA LYS A 176 13.71 -6.65 -22.14
C LYS A 176 13.63 -5.29 -22.85
N GLU A 177 12.43 -4.85 -23.20
CA GLU A 177 12.20 -3.64 -23.97
C GLU A 177 12.66 -2.38 -23.25
N ARG A 178 13.14 -1.43 -24.07
CA ARG A 178 13.62 -0.13 -23.58
C ARG A 178 12.51 0.66 -22.89
N LYS A 179 11.27 0.56 -23.39
CA LYS A 179 10.10 1.27 -22.85
C LYS A 179 9.83 0.84 -21.41
N TYR A 180 9.68 -0.46 -21.18
CA TYR A 180 9.54 -1.05 -19.84
C TYR A 180 10.70 -0.66 -18.91
N LYS A 181 11.95 -0.88 -19.32
CA LYS A 181 13.12 -0.58 -18.48
C LYS A 181 13.22 0.91 -18.11
N ALA A 182 12.89 1.80 -19.05
CA ALA A 182 12.86 3.24 -18.80
C ALA A 182 11.73 3.64 -17.84
N ALA A 183 10.55 3.04 -17.98
CA ALA A 183 9.42 3.26 -17.09
C ALA A 183 9.74 2.80 -15.66
N LEU A 184 10.27 1.58 -15.48
CA LEU A 184 10.69 1.07 -14.18
C LEU A 184 11.79 1.93 -13.55
N ALA A 185 12.81 2.31 -14.31
CA ALA A 185 13.87 3.19 -13.82
C ALA A 185 13.33 4.57 -13.40
N LYS A 186 12.36 5.13 -14.13
CA LYS A 186 11.67 6.38 -13.77
C LYS A 186 10.89 6.22 -12.47
N ASN A 187 10.09 5.17 -12.34
CA ASN A 187 9.32 4.84 -11.14
C ASN A 187 10.22 4.78 -9.91
N LEU A 188 11.26 3.95 -9.95
CA LEU A 188 12.18 3.76 -8.82
C LEU A 188 12.96 5.04 -8.48
N ARG A 189 13.38 5.82 -9.49
CA ARG A 189 14.10 7.07 -9.25
C ARG A 189 13.22 8.11 -8.56
N LEU A 190 11.98 8.28 -9.02
CA LEU A 190 11.07 9.31 -8.55
C LEU A 190 10.47 8.97 -7.17
N SER A 191 10.09 7.71 -6.94
CA SER A 191 9.52 7.25 -5.66
C SER A 191 10.57 7.09 -4.56
N ARG A 192 11.77 6.58 -4.89
CA ARG A 192 12.88 6.36 -3.94
C ARG A 192 13.79 7.59 -3.82
N LYS A 193 14.85 7.64 -4.64
CA LYS A 193 15.97 8.58 -4.50
C LYS A 193 15.54 10.05 -4.51
N GLN A 194 14.54 10.39 -5.33
CA GLN A 194 14.02 11.75 -5.49
C GLN A 194 12.65 11.98 -4.82
N GLY A 195 12.16 10.98 -4.08
CA GLY A 195 10.89 11.00 -3.35
C GLY A 195 11.13 10.72 -1.88
N ILE A 196 10.66 9.55 -1.41
CA ILE A 196 10.67 9.16 0.01
C ILE A 196 12.05 9.32 0.63
N ASP A 197 13.10 8.76 0.01
CA ASP A 197 14.44 8.80 0.60
C ASP A 197 15.01 10.23 0.68
N ALA A 198 14.65 11.09 -0.28
CA ALA A 198 15.09 12.49 -0.26
C ALA A 198 14.46 13.24 0.92
N THR A 199 13.16 13.03 1.15
CA THR A 199 12.43 13.66 2.26
C THR A 199 12.91 13.13 3.60
N ILE A 200 13.02 11.80 3.77
CA ILE A 200 13.56 11.15 4.97
C ILE A 200 14.96 11.69 5.32
N ARG A 201 15.89 11.73 4.35
CA ARG A 201 17.26 12.23 4.59
C ARG A 201 17.29 13.72 4.90
N LYS A 202 16.56 14.54 4.13
CA LYS A 202 16.57 16.01 4.28
C LYS A 202 16.18 16.43 5.69
N TYR A 203 15.16 15.78 6.25
CA TYR A 203 14.58 16.16 7.54
C TYR A 203 14.99 15.22 8.69
N LYS A 204 15.82 14.20 8.40
CA LYS A 204 16.25 13.15 9.34
C LYS A 204 15.05 12.48 10.01
N LEU A 205 14.12 11.98 9.21
CA LEU A 205 12.85 11.42 9.69
C LEU A 205 12.98 9.93 9.95
N ASP A 206 12.21 9.42 10.90
CA ASP A 206 11.98 7.98 11.09
C ASP A 206 10.86 7.49 10.17
N ALA A 207 9.81 8.31 9.99
CA ALA A 207 8.67 8.01 9.13
C ALA A 207 8.01 9.29 8.59
N ILE A 208 7.22 9.12 7.54
CA ILE A 208 6.33 10.12 6.97
C ILE A 208 4.89 9.66 7.24
N VAL A 209 4.03 10.62 7.60
CA VAL A 209 2.61 10.39 7.85
C VAL A 209 1.71 11.17 6.90
N VAL A 210 0.57 10.56 6.57
CA VAL A 210 -0.48 11.09 5.73
C VAL A 210 -1.81 10.40 6.08
N PRO A 211 -2.98 11.01 5.93
CA PRO A 211 -4.24 10.29 6.05
C PRO A 211 -4.30 9.14 5.03
N SER A 212 -4.79 7.97 5.43
CA SER A 212 -4.77 6.78 4.57
C SER A 212 -5.81 6.85 3.44
N GLY A 213 -6.96 7.47 3.69
CA GLY A 213 -8.06 7.57 2.74
C GLY A 213 -9.23 8.30 3.39
N GLY A 214 -10.23 8.67 2.58
CA GLY A 214 -11.53 9.08 3.10
C GLY A 214 -12.39 7.89 3.55
N PRO A 215 -13.59 8.16 4.08
CA PRO A 215 -14.55 7.12 4.40
C PRO A 215 -14.98 6.34 3.15
N ALA A 216 -15.54 5.15 3.35
CA ALA A 216 -16.07 4.34 2.25
C ALA A 216 -17.14 5.10 1.43
N TRP A 217 -17.16 4.85 0.12
CA TRP A 217 -18.20 5.34 -0.79
C TRP A 217 -19.33 4.31 -0.97
N VAL A 218 -20.44 4.76 -1.57
CA VAL A 218 -21.55 3.88 -1.96
C VAL A 218 -21.12 3.05 -3.17
N ILE A 219 -21.46 1.77 -3.19
CA ILE A 219 -21.26 0.90 -4.35
C ILE A 219 -22.17 1.39 -5.47
N ASP A 220 -21.58 1.82 -6.58
CA ASP A 220 -22.29 2.30 -7.78
C ASP A 220 -21.82 1.48 -8.98
N LEU A 221 -22.70 0.61 -9.47
CA LEU A 221 -22.41 -0.26 -10.62
C LEU A 221 -22.49 0.49 -11.96
N ALA A 222 -23.11 1.68 -12.00
CA ALA A 222 -23.24 2.47 -13.21
C ALA A 222 -22.05 3.40 -13.43
N ASN A 223 -21.55 4.02 -12.36
CA ASN A 223 -20.46 5.00 -12.43
C ASN A 223 -19.11 4.47 -11.91
N GLY A 224 -19.12 3.33 -11.21
CA GLY A 224 -17.92 2.75 -10.61
C GLY A 224 -17.52 3.44 -9.30
N ASP A 225 -16.23 3.34 -8.96
CA ASP A 225 -15.70 3.93 -7.73
C ASP A 225 -15.81 5.46 -7.73
N ALA A 226 -16.15 6.02 -6.57
CA ALA A 226 -16.10 7.45 -6.30
C ALA A 226 -14.90 7.77 -5.39
N PRO A 227 -13.65 7.60 -5.86
CA PRO A 227 -12.50 7.69 -4.98
C PRO A 227 -12.21 9.14 -4.60
N ASN A 228 -11.59 9.30 -3.43
CA ASN A 228 -11.09 10.58 -2.96
C ASN A 228 -9.74 10.88 -3.65
N TRP A 229 -9.80 11.32 -4.92
CA TRP A 229 -8.66 11.48 -5.82
C TRP A 229 -7.54 12.43 -5.34
N ASP A 230 -7.81 13.29 -4.35
CA ASP A 230 -6.89 14.34 -3.92
C ASP A 230 -5.89 13.89 -2.84
N MET A 231 -6.09 12.71 -2.26
CA MET A 231 -5.17 12.08 -1.32
C MET A 231 -4.25 11.07 -2.00
N GLN A 232 -3.00 11.00 -1.55
CA GLN A 232 -2.00 10.09 -2.12
C GLN A 232 -1.22 9.38 -1.02
N SER A 233 -1.79 8.34 -0.43
CA SER A 233 -1.21 7.66 0.75
C SER A 233 -0.46 6.37 0.43
N THR A 234 -0.78 5.73 -0.70
CA THR A 234 -0.34 4.36 -1.02
C THR A 234 0.71 4.32 -2.12
N SER A 235 0.47 5.00 -3.25
CA SER A 235 1.27 4.87 -4.47
C SER A 235 2.77 5.13 -4.26
N PRO A 236 3.22 6.17 -3.54
CA PRO A 236 4.66 6.39 -3.36
C PRO A 236 5.39 5.23 -2.69
N ALA A 237 4.79 4.62 -1.67
CA ALA A 237 5.39 3.49 -0.96
C ALA A 237 5.30 2.20 -1.79
N ALA A 238 4.18 1.96 -2.47
CA ALA A 238 3.97 0.82 -3.35
C ALA A 238 4.98 0.80 -4.51
N VAL A 239 5.09 1.91 -5.24
CA VAL A 239 6.02 2.05 -6.38
C VAL A 239 7.48 2.02 -5.94
N ALA A 240 7.77 2.46 -4.71
CA ALA A 240 9.09 2.33 -4.12
C ALA A 240 9.39 0.90 -3.65
N GLY A 241 8.40 0.03 -3.49
CA GLY A 241 8.56 -1.27 -2.80
C GLY A 241 9.00 -1.09 -1.35
N TYR A 242 8.46 -0.07 -0.67
CA TYR A 242 8.83 0.33 0.69
C TYR A 242 7.71 0.00 1.69
N PRO A 243 8.05 -0.20 2.98
CA PRO A 243 7.07 -0.59 3.97
C PRO A 243 6.09 0.56 4.27
N HIS A 244 4.83 0.19 4.48
CA HIS A 244 3.73 1.08 4.81
C HIS A 244 2.80 0.37 5.81
N ILE A 245 2.39 1.08 6.85
CA ILE A 245 1.40 0.60 7.84
C ILE A 245 0.31 1.65 8.01
N THR A 246 -0.95 1.22 8.02
CA THR A 246 -2.09 2.07 8.35
C THR A 246 -2.68 1.65 9.69
N VAL A 247 -3.07 2.62 10.51
CA VAL A 247 -3.72 2.42 11.81
C VAL A 247 -5.02 3.23 11.83
N PRO A 248 -6.11 2.74 12.43
CA PRO A 248 -7.33 3.52 12.62
C PRO A 248 -7.06 4.87 13.30
N ALA A 249 -7.61 5.94 12.75
CA ALA A 249 -7.36 7.33 13.16
C ALA A 249 -8.63 8.08 13.58
N GLY A 250 -9.82 7.56 13.24
CA GLY A 250 -11.07 8.20 13.59
C GLY A 250 -12.21 7.76 12.70
N TYR A 251 -13.29 8.56 12.72
CA TYR A 251 -14.51 8.28 11.98
C TYR A 251 -15.10 9.56 11.38
N ILE A 252 -15.68 9.44 10.20
CA ILE A 252 -16.50 10.46 9.55
C ILE A 252 -17.84 9.81 9.23
N PHE A 253 -18.95 10.34 9.76
CA PHE A 253 -20.29 9.73 9.64
C PHE A 253 -20.35 8.26 10.06
N GLY A 254 -19.57 7.89 11.10
CA GLY A 254 -19.47 6.51 11.57
C GLY A 254 -18.62 5.57 10.68
N LEU A 255 -18.07 6.05 9.57
CA LEU A 255 -17.18 5.30 8.69
C LEU A 255 -15.71 5.52 9.07
N PRO A 256 -14.88 4.47 9.13
CA PRO A 256 -13.51 4.56 9.61
C PRO A 256 -12.62 5.36 8.66
N VAL A 257 -11.67 6.09 9.25
CA VAL A 257 -10.56 6.75 8.57
C VAL A 257 -9.25 6.30 9.22
N GLY A 258 -8.20 6.14 8.44
CA GLY A 258 -6.87 5.70 8.90
C GLY A 258 -5.80 6.78 8.78
N ILE A 259 -4.70 6.58 9.48
CA ILE A 259 -3.44 7.30 9.28
C ILE A 259 -2.37 6.31 8.80
N SER A 260 -1.66 6.69 7.76
CA SER A 260 -0.59 5.92 7.14
C SER A 260 0.77 6.38 7.67
N PHE A 261 1.63 5.42 7.98
CA PHE A 261 3.05 5.63 8.23
C PHE A 261 3.85 4.87 7.17
N PHE A 262 4.80 5.52 6.52
CA PHE A 262 5.72 4.87 5.59
C PHE A 262 7.13 5.45 5.74
N SER A 263 8.13 4.67 5.33
CA SER A 263 9.54 5.04 5.43
C SER A 263 10.35 4.40 4.29
N THR A 264 11.67 4.40 4.39
CA THR A 264 12.55 3.71 3.43
C THR A 264 12.51 2.18 3.62
N ALA A 265 13.16 1.44 2.71
CA ALA A 265 13.19 -0.02 2.74
C ALA A 265 13.66 -0.58 4.09
N TRP A 266 13.06 -1.70 4.51
CA TRP A 266 13.43 -2.47 5.71
C TRP A 266 13.18 -1.75 7.05
N GLN A 267 12.31 -0.74 7.04
CA GLN A 267 11.91 0.01 8.23
C GLN A 267 10.63 -0.52 8.89
N GLU A 268 10.20 -1.75 8.61
CA GLU A 268 9.09 -2.39 9.32
C GLU A 268 9.26 -2.33 10.84
N PRO A 269 10.46 -2.58 11.43
CA PRO A 269 10.70 -2.37 12.86
C PRO A 269 10.34 -0.98 13.38
N THR A 270 10.77 0.06 12.65
CA THR A 270 10.51 1.46 12.99
C THR A 270 9.02 1.75 12.87
N LEU A 271 8.39 1.34 11.78
CA LEU A 271 6.98 1.59 11.55
C LEU A 271 6.09 0.89 12.59
N ILE A 272 6.37 -0.37 12.94
CA ILE A 272 5.64 -1.09 13.99
C ILE A 272 5.77 -0.39 15.34
N ARG A 273 6.97 0.06 15.70
CA ARG A 273 7.21 0.82 16.94
C ARG A 273 6.39 2.10 17.00
N LEU A 274 6.39 2.89 15.93
CA LEU A 274 5.65 4.16 15.88
C LEU A 274 4.14 3.93 15.87
N ALA A 275 3.67 3.01 15.02
CA ALA A 275 2.26 2.68 14.88
C ALA A 275 1.68 2.08 16.16
N TYR A 276 2.43 1.22 16.86
CA TYR A 276 2.00 0.62 18.12
C TYR A 276 1.85 1.69 19.21
N ALA A 277 2.84 2.57 19.40
CA ALA A 277 2.74 3.66 20.36
C ALA A 277 1.52 4.57 20.08
N PHE A 278 1.30 4.90 18.81
CA PHE A 278 0.12 5.66 18.38
C PHE A 278 -1.20 4.94 18.66
N GLU A 279 -1.30 3.66 18.28
CA GLU A 279 -2.47 2.83 18.50
C GLU A 279 -2.81 2.76 20.00
N GLN A 280 -1.82 2.47 20.85
CA GLN A 280 -2.02 2.27 22.28
C GLN A 280 -2.45 3.56 22.99
N ALA A 281 -1.97 4.71 22.54
CA ALA A 281 -2.37 6.00 23.10
C ALA A 281 -3.76 6.46 22.66
N THR A 282 -4.22 6.06 21.47
CA THR A 282 -5.44 6.63 20.86
C THR A 282 -6.63 5.67 20.85
N GLN A 283 -6.40 4.37 20.68
CA GLN A 283 -7.42 3.31 20.67
C GLN A 283 -8.64 3.65 19.79
N PHE A 284 -8.42 4.28 18.63
CA PHE A 284 -9.51 4.76 17.78
C PHE A 284 -10.39 3.63 17.25
N ARG A 285 -9.87 2.41 17.05
CA ARG A 285 -10.64 1.31 16.47
C ARG A 285 -11.87 0.99 17.34
N ARG A 286 -13.03 0.98 16.70
CA ARG A 286 -14.30 0.47 17.23
C ARG A 286 -14.73 -0.78 16.47
N GLN A 287 -15.32 -1.74 17.18
CA GLN A 287 -15.96 -2.88 16.52
C GLN A 287 -17.15 -2.38 15.67
N PRO A 288 -17.26 -2.79 14.40
CA PRO A 288 -18.40 -2.42 13.58
C PRO A 288 -19.70 -2.97 14.15
N ARG A 289 -20.80 -2.26 13.92
CA ARG A 289 -22.16 -2.71 14.23
C ARG A 289 -22.90 -2.98 12.92
N PHE A 290 -23.79 -3.97 12.93
CA PHE A 290 -24.75 -4.16 11.85
C PHE A 290 -25.86 -3.12 12.02
N LEU A 291 -25.68 -1.97 11.37
CA LEU A 291 -26.66 -0.89 11.39
C LEU A 291 -27.66 -1.08 10.25
N PRO A 292 -28.97 -0.83 10.47
CA PRO A 292 -29.96 -0.87 9.39
C PRO A 292 -29.74 0.25 8.37
N THR A 293 -29.18 1.40 8.80
CA THR A 293 -28.82 2.55 7.96
C THR A 293 -27.60 3.27 8.54
N ALA A 294 -26.88 4.04 7.72
CA ALA A 294 -25.77 4.88 8.18
C ALA A 294 -26.30 6.10 8.97
N ASN A 295 -25.64 6.45 10.08
CA ASN A 295 -25.95 7.68 10.81
C ASN A 295 -25.19 8.86 10.18
N LEU A 296 -25.91 9.68 9.41
CA LEU A 296 -25.36 10.84 8.72
C LEU A 296 -25.37 12.13 9.57
N ASN A 297 -25.79 12.04 10.83
CA ASN A 297 -25.75 13.19 11.74
C ASN A 297 -24.29 13.44 12.19
N VAL A 298 -23.87 14.71 12.11
CA VAL A 298 -22.53 15.20 12.48
C VAL A 298 -22.44 15.45 13.98
#